data_AF-A0A367GK79-F1
#
_entry.id   AF-A0A367GK79-F1
#
_cell.length_a   1.000
_cell.length_b   1.000
_cell.length_c   1.000
_cell.angle_alpha   90.00
_cell.angle_beta   90.00
_cell.angle_gamma   90.00
#
_symmetry.space_group_name_H-M   'P 1'
#
loop_
_entity.id
_entity.type
_entity.pdbx_description
1 polymer ?
#
loop_
_entity_poly.entity_id
_entity_poly.type
_entity_poly.pdbx_seq_one_letter_code
_entity_poly.pdbx_strand_id
1 'polypeptide(L)'
;MFDKQYRFRGRHAVRVDALTSVFDSNSKAKLFDRNVDVYANAPLVGFLYGRTAEQDDTRNPETNQVYNQNVMGDRVIYSQEELQFNFRLIMLLDKDYEPNEDERIDKAFKHMGENPDDEARFDSYVRGGVDVLYEKLIEGVSSPDEYVTRLYDFIEEFQEKFNDEISSDDILKLCSK
;
A
#
# COMPACT_ATOMS: atom_id res chain seq x y z
N MET A 1 13.97 3.33 -10.15
CA MET A 1 12.72 3.20 -9.35
C MET A 1 13.02 2.25 -8.19
N PHE A 2 12.52 2.55 -6.99
CA PHE A 2 12.78 1.77 -5.75
C PHE A 2 14.27 1.57 -5.40
N ASP A 3 15.10 2.54 -5.72
CA ASP A 3 16.56 2.56 -5.51
C ASP A 3 17.00 3.71 -4.59
N LYS A 4 16.03 4.48 -4.09
CA LYS A 4 16.23 5.65 -3.23
C LYS A 4 15.21 5.64 -2.10
N GLN A 5 15.43 6.51 -1.11
CA GLN A 5 14.48 6.70 -0.02
C GLN A 5 13.08 7.07 -0.54
N TYR A 6 12.05 6.56 0.13
CA TYR A 6 10.67 6.97 -0.07
C TYR A 6 10.21 7.85 1.09
N ARG A 7 9.27 8.75 0.85
CA ARG A 7 8.73 9.65 1.87
C ARG A 7 7.22 9.78 1.76
N PHE A 8 6.53 9.30 2.78
CA PHE A 8 5.14 9.68 3.01
C PHE A 8 5.08 11.13 3.49
N ARG A 9 4.09 11.88 3.01
CA ARG A 9 3.90 13.32 3.26
C ARG A 9 2.50 13.64 3.75
N GLY A 10 2.37 14.71 4.51
CA GLY A 10 1.09 15.26 4.97
C GLY A 10 0.30 14.25 5.79
N ARG A 11 -1.00 14.13 5.51
CA ARG A 11 -1.92 13.22 6.20
C ARG A 11 -1.45 11.76 6.14
N HIS A 12 -0.87 11.33 5.01
CA HIS A 12 -0.42 9.95 4.85
C HIS A 12 0.76 9.66 5.77
N ALA A 13 1.63 10.64 6.02
CA ALA A 13 2.70 10.49 7.01
C ALA A 13 2.13 10.27 8.43
N VAL A 14 1.09 11.02 8.81
CA VAL A 14 0.42 10.86 10.12
C VAL A 14 -0.24 9.48 10.22
N ARG A 15 -0.89 9.02 9.14
CA ARG A 15 -1.53 7.69 9.08
C ARG A 15 -0.50 6.56 9.19
N VAL A 16 0.63 6.65 8.49
CA VAL A 16 1.74 5.66 8.59
C VAL A 16 2.35 5.62 9.99
N ASP A 17 2.53 6.78 10.64
CA ASP A 17 3.00 6.86 12.02
C ASP A 17 2.05 6.09 12.96
N ALA A 18 0.73 6.26 12.81
CA ALA A 18 -0.25 5.54 13.60
C ALA A 18 -0.25 4.02 13.31
N LEU A 19 -0.14 3.62 12.03
CA LEU A 19 -0.08 2.20 11.62
C LEU A 19 1.15 1.46 12.15
N THR A 20 2.23 2.18 12.48
CA THR A 20 3.50 1.62 12.97
C THR A 20 3.75 1.88 14.46
N SER A 21 2.80 2.54 15.12
CA SER A 21 2.83 2.83 16.54
C SER A 21 2.51 1.60 17.39
N VAL A 22 3.06 1.58 18.60
CA VAL A 22 2.74 0.55 19.59
C VAL A 22 1.33 0.80 20.10
N PHE A 23 0.44 -0.18 19.94
CA PHE A 23 -0.94 -0.08 20.41
C PHE A 23 -1.17 -0.80 21.75
N ASP A 24 -0.34 -1.79 22.09
CA ASP A 24 -0.31 -2.38 23.43
C ASP A 24 1.02 -2.09 24.12
N SER A 25 0.94 -1.31 25.20
CA SER A 25 2.10 -0.91 25.98
C SER A 25 2.79 -2.07 26.70
N ASN A 26 2.08 -3.15 26.99
CA ASN A 26 2.62 -4.32 27.71
C ASN A 26 3.40 -5.23 26.76
N SER A 27 2.76 -5.72 25.70
CA SER A 27 3.40 -6.60 24.71
C SER A 27 4.31 -5.86 23.73
N LYS A 28 4.20 -4.54 23.64
CA LYS A 28 4.80 -3.71 22.58
C LYS A 28 4.29 -4.04 21.18
N ALA A 29 3.09 -4.63 21.08
CA ALA A 29 2.50 -5.01 19.80
C ALA A 29 2.27 -3.79 18.88
N LYS A 30 2.48 -4.05 17.59
CA LYS A 30 2.30 -3.14 16.46
C LYS A 30 1.55 -3.85 15.36
N LEU A 31 0.83 -3.09 14.52
CA LEU A 31 0.23 -3.64 13.30
C LEU A 31 1.30 -3.85 12.22
N PHE A 32 2.13 -2.84 12.01
CA PHE A 32 3.30 -2.91 11.14
C PHE A 32 4.56 -2.57 11.93
N ASP A 33 5.60 -3.38 11.76
CA ASP A 33 6.88 -3.15 12.46
C ASP A 33 7.63 -1.95 11.89
N ARG A 34 7.55 -1.74 10.56
CA ARG A 34 8.34 -0.72 9.85
C ARG A 34 7.51 -0.01 8.78
N ASN A 35 7.89 1.22 8.48
CA ASN A 35 7.30 2.02 7.39
C ASN A 35 7.41 1.33 6.02
N VAL A 36 8.46 0.52 5.79
CA VAL A 36 8.61 -0.23 4.52
C VAL A 36 7.54 -1.32 4.36
N ASP A 37 7.08 -1.91 5.48
CA ASP A 37 6.05 -2.96 5.45
C ASP A 37 4.70 -2.34 5.04
N VAL A 38 4.43 -1.11 5.50
CA VAL A 38 3.28 -0.33 5.01
C VAL A 38 3.46 0.02 3.54
N TYR A 39 4.65 0.47 3.13
CA TYR A 39 4.91 0.86 1.73
C TYR A 39 4.79 -0.31 0.74
N ALA A 40 5.17 -1.51 1.13
CA ALA A 40 5.03 -2.71 0.31
C ALA A 40 3.55 -3.14 0.16
N ASN A 41 2.76 -3.10 1.24
CA ASN A 41 1.39 -3.64 1.25
C ASN A 41 0.32 -2.62 0.82
N ALA A 42 0.48 -1.35 1.16
CA ALA A 42 -0.48 -0.30 0.83
C ALA A 42 -0.86 -0.22 -0.67
N PRO A 43 0.05 -0.30 -1.66
CA PRO A 43 -0.35 -0.21 -3.06
C PRO A 43 -1.32 -1.33 -3.49
N LEU A 44 -1.14 -2.55 -2.97
CA LEU A 44 -2.06 -3.67 -3.26
C LEU A 44 -3.43 -3.42 -2.63
N VAL A 45 -3.45 -2.98 -1.37
CA VAL A 45 -4.71 -2.61 -0.69
C VAL A 45 -5.41 -1.48 -1.43
N GLY A 46 -4.69 -0.43 -1.80
CA GLY A 46 -5.24 0.69 -2.57
C GLY A 46 -5.83 0.23 -3.89
N PHE A 47 -5.10 -0.61 -4.64
CA PHE A 47 -5.57 -1.12 -5.92
C PHE A 47 -6.81 -2.00 -5.79
N LEU A 48 -6.79 -3.00 -4.90
CA LEU A 48 -7.89 -3.95 -4.71
C LEU A 48 -9.17 -3.27 -4.20
N TYR A 49 -9.04 -2.26 -3.33
CA TYR A 49 -10.19 -1.47 -2.87
C TYR A 49 -10.60 -0.37 -3.86
N GLY A 50 -9.90 -0.21 -5.00
CA GLY A 50 -10.17 0.84 -5.98
C GLY A 50 -9.95 2.25 -5.42
N ARG A 51 -9.03 2.42 -4.47
CA ARG A 51 -8.77 3.66 -3.76
C ARG A 51 -7.43 4.24 -4.16
N THR A 52 -7.49 5.45 -4.71
CA THR A 52 -6.34 6.34 -4.89
C THR A 52 -6.47 7.55 -3.98
N ALA A 53 -5.35 8.23 -3.73
CA ALA A 53 -5.36 9.51 -3.07
C ALA A 53 -4.31 10.46 -3.66
N GLU A 54 -4.63 11.75 -3.61
CA GLU A 54 -3.70 12.81 -4.01
C GLU A 54 -2.62 13.04 -2.96
N GLN A 55 -1.52 13.64 -3.38
CA GLN A 55 -0.52 14.08 -2.42
C GLN A 55 -1.12 15.16 -1.50
N ASP A 56 -0.78 15.08 -0.22
CA ASP A 56 -1.23 16.01 0.80
C ASP A 56 -0.03 16.67 1.48
N ASP A 57 -0.21 17.94 1.87
CA ASP A 57 0.82 18.77 2.51
C ASP A 57 0.40 19.24 3.91
N THR A 58 -0.43 18.47 4.63
CA THR A 58 -0.82 18.77 6.02
C THR A 58 0.43 19.07 6.86
N ARG A 59 0.38 20.19 7.57
CA ARG A 59 1.51 20.74 8.34
C ARG A 59 1.28 20.60 9.83
N ASN A 60 2.37 20.43 10.56
CA ASN A 60 2.37 20.56 12.01
C ASN A 60 2.03 22.01 12.38
N PRO A 61 0.98 22.28 13.19
CA PRO A 61 0.59 23.65 13.57
C PRO A 61 1.66 24.43 14.34
N GLU A 62 2.54 23.73 15.07
CA GLU A 62 3.57 24.35 15.91
C GLU A 62 4.84 24.69 15.12
N THR A 63 5.28 23.80 14.23
CA THR A 63 6.54 23.97 13.48
C THR A 63 6.34 24.48 12.04
N ASN A 64 5.09 24.49 11.56
CA ASN A 64 4.70 24.80 10.17
C ASN A 64 5.40 23.91 9.10
N GLN A 65 5.99 22.79 9.51
CA GLN A 65 6.60 21.81 8.61
C GLN A 65 5.56 20.79 8.16
N VAL A 66 5.62 20.35 6.90
CA VAL A 66 4.79 19.24 6.39
C VAL A 66 5.14 17.98 7.17
N TYR A 67 4.13 17.22 7.61
CA TYR A 67 4.37 15.92 8.25
C TYR A 67 5.07 14.96 7.29
N ASN A 68 6.09 14.24 7.76
CA ASN A 68 6.85 13.31 6.94
C ASN A 68 7.16 12.02 7.70
N GLN A 69 7.01 10.87 7.03
CA GLN A 69 7.51 9.58 7.49
C GLN A 69 8.40 8.99 6.39
N ASN A 70 9.64 8.64 6.75
CA ASN A 70 10.61 8.17 5.78
C ASN A 70 10.68 6.64 5.75
N VAL A 71 10.90 6.10 4.56
CA VAL A 71 11.42 4.75 4.36
C VAL A 71 12.87 4.92 3.91
N MET A 72 13.82 4.50 4.76
CA MET A 72 15.24 4.64 4.47
C MET A 72 15.61 3.88 3.18
N GLY A 73 16.52 4.44 2.38
CA GLY A 73 16.83 3.91 1.04
C GLY A 73 17.36 2.47 1.06
N ASP A 74 18.14 2.09 2.08
CA ASP A 74 18.58 0.71 2.31
C ASP A 74 17.40 -0.25 2.50
N ARG A 75 16.34 0.19 3.19
CA ARG A 75 15.10 -0.59 3.36
C ARG A 75 14.31 -0.69 2.07
N VAL A 76 14.24 0.39 1.28
CA VAL A 76 13.59 0.35 -0.05
C VAL A 76 14.33 -0.62 -0.97
N ILE A 77 15.67 -0.56 -0.99
CA ILE A 77 16.50 -1.47 -1.80
C ILE A 77 16.30 -2.92 -1.36
N TYR A 78 16.24 -3.18 -0.05
CA TYR A 78 16.00 -4.53 0.48
C TYR A 78 14.64 -5.10 0.04
N SER A 79 13.59 -4.27 0.01
CA SER A 79 12.25 -4.64 -0.45
C SER A 79 12.00 -4.33 -1.93
N GLN A 80 13.06 -4.08 -2.72
CA GLN A 80 12.93 -3.61 -4.10
C GLN A 80 12.21 -4.64 -4.98
N GLU A 81 12.53 -5.93 -4.83
CA GLU A 81 11.93 -6.99 -5.64
C GLU A 81 10.41 -7.05 -5.43
N GLU A 82 9.96 -6.97 -4.18
CA GLU A 82 8.54 -6.95 -3.80
C GLU A 82 7.84 -5.70 -4.33
N LEU A 83 8.45 -4.52 -4.18
CA LEU A 83 7.88 -3.26 -4.69
C LEU A 83 7.78 -3.24 -6.22
N GLN A 84 8.80 -3.75 -6.92
CA GLN A 84 8.76 -3.91 -8.37
C GLN A 84 7.68 -4.89 -8.80
N PHE A 85 7.52 -5.99 -8.07
CA PHE A 85 6.47 -6.96 -8.34
C PHE A 85 5.07 -6.33 -8.18
N ASN A 86 4.84 -5.58 -7.10
CA ASN A 86 3.57 -4.89 -6.88
C ASN A 86 3.31 -3.83 -7.95
N PHE A 87 4.33 -3.07 -8.34
CA PHE A 87 4.24 -2.11 -9.44
C PHE A 87 3.81 -2.79 -10.75
N ARG A 88 4.46 -3.90 -11.10
CA ARG A 88 4.14 -4.69 -12.30
C ARG A 88 2.70 -5.18 -12.29
N LEU A 89 2.25 -5.77 -11.17
CA LEU A 89 0.88 -6.25 -11.03
C LEU A 89 -0.13 -5.12 -11.27
N ILE A 90 0.07 -3.97 -10.64
CA ILE A 90 -0.85 -2.84 -10.78
C ILE A 90 -0.84 -2.32 -12.23
N MET A 91 0.34 -2.11 -12.83
CA MET A 91 0.43 -1.65 -14.22
C MET A 91 -0.22 -2.62 -15.21
N LEU A 92 -0.14 -3.94 -14.96
CA LEU A 92 -0.79 -4.95 -15.79
C LEU A 92 -2.31 -4.96 -15.68
N LEU A 93 -2.83 -4.63 -14.50
CA LEU A 93 -4.25 -4.80 -14.16
C LEU A 93 -5.05 -3.50 -14.22
N ASP A 94 -4.41 -2.33 -14.17
CA ASP A 94 -5.08 -1.02 -14.16
C ASP A 94 -5.60 -0.59 -15.54
N LYS A 95 -6.75 -1.15 -15.92
CA LYS A 95 -7.44 -0.83 -17.19
C LYS A 95 -7.96 0.60 -17.26
N ASP A 96 -8.20 1.23 -16.11
CA ASP A 96 -8.72 2.59 -16.04
C ASP A 96 -7.62 3.62 -16.34
N TYR A 97 -6.38 3.31 -15.93
CA TYR A 97 -5.20 4.12 -16.26
C TYR A 97 -4.71 3.88 -17.69
N GLU A 98 -4.59 2.62 -18.10
CA GLU A 98 -4.17 2.24 -19.46
C GLU A 98 -5.09 1.15 -20.02
N PRO A 99 -6.04 1.51 -20.91
CA PRO A 99 -6.98 0.55 -21.49
C PRO A 99 -6.31 -0.51 -22.37
N ASN A 100 -5.21 -0.17 -23.05
CA ASN A 100 -4.54 -1.07 -24.00
C ASN A 100 -3.70 -2.13 -23.27
N GLU A 101 -3.92 -3.41 -23.59
CA GLU A 101 -3.23 -4.52 -22.95
C GLU A 101 -1.73 -4.59 -23.28
N ASP A 102 -1.35 -4.40 -24.55
CA ASP A 102 0.06 -4.43 -24.97
C ASP A 102 0.85 -3.30 -24.30
N GLU A 103 0.25 -2.11 -24.19
CA GLU A 103 0.85 -0.98 -23.48
C GLU A 103 0.98 -1.25 -21.97
N ARG A 104 0.00 -1.90 -21.34
CA ARG A 104 0.13 -2.33 -19.93
C ARG A 104 1.28 -3.33 -19.73
N ILE A 105 1.45 -4.27 -20.66
CA ILE A 105 2.57 -5.24 -20.64
C ILE A 105 3.91 -4.52 -20.80
N ASP A 106 4.01 -3.59 -21.77
CA ASP A 106 5.23 -2.83 -22.01
C ASP A 106 5.59 -1.95 -20.81
N LYS A 107 4.61 -1.26 -20.18
CA LYS A 107 4.79 -0.50 -18.93
C LYS A 107 5.28 -1.35 -17.77
N ALA A 108 4.74 -2.56 -17.60
CA ALA A 108 5.12 -3.43 -16.50
C ALA A 108 6.52 -4.03 -16.67
N PHE A 109 6.89 -4.47 -17.88
CA PHE A 109 8.09 -5.30 -18.05
C PHE A 109 9.23 -4.64 -18.82
N LYS A 110 8.93 -3.79 -19.79
CA LYS A 110 9.93 -3.29 -20.74
C LYS A 110 10.36 -1.86 -20.44
N HIS A 111 9.40 -1.00 -20.12
CA HIS A 111 9.59 0.43 -19.86
C HIS A 111 9.31 0.80 -18.39
N MET A 112 9.52 -0.17 -17.48
CA MET A 112 9.19 -0.06 -16.06
C MET A 112 9.89 1.13 -15.40
N GLY A 113 9.11 2.12 -14.98
CA GLY A 113 9.62 3.32 -14.30
C GLY A 113 10.38 4.30 -15.20
N GLU A 114 10.26 4.19 -16.52
CA GLU A 114 10.75 5.20 -17.45
C GLU A 114 9.81 6.41 -17.52
N ASN A 115 8.50 6.19 -17.40
CA ASN A 115 7.50 7.26 -17.35
C ASN A 115 7.18 7.65 -15.89
N PRO A 116 7.41 8.91 -15.48
CA PRO A 116 7.06 9.41 -14.16
C PRO A 116 5.56 9.29 -13.81
N ASP A 117 4.67 9.32 -14.80
CA ASP A 117 3.23 9.21 -14.55
C ASP A 117 2.84 7.81 -14.04
N ASP A 118 3.57 6.77 -14.47
CA ASP A 118 3.34 5.40 -14.02
C ASP A 118 3.76 5.26 -12.53
N GLU A 119 4.88 5.89 -12.13
CA GLU A 119 5.30 5.98 -10.72
C GLU A 119 4.28 6.78 -9.90
N ALA A 120 3.80 7.91 -10.42
CA ALA A 120 2.79 8.73 -9.76
C ALA A 120 1.45 7.99 -9.58
N ARG A 121 1.06 7.18 -10.57
CA ARG A 121 -0.14 6.33 -10.51
C ARG A 121 0.01 5.26 -9.44
N PHE A 122 1.14 4.54 -9.41
CA PHE A 122 1.43 3.60 -8.34
C PHE A 122 1.40 4.26 -6.96
N ASP A 123 2.05 5.42 -6.81
CA ASP A 123 2.07 6.17 -5.58
C ASP A 123 0.68 6.68 -5.15
N SER A 124 -0.23 6.90 -6.09
CA SER A 124 -1.62 7.23 -5.77
C SER A 124 -2.35 6.07 -5.09
N TYR A 125 -2.07 4.83 -5.49
CA TYR A 125 -2.57 3.63 -4.81
C TYR A 125 -1.87 3.39 -3.48
N VAL A 126 -0.57 3.68 -3.35
CA VAL A 126 0.12 3.66 -2.06
C VAL A 126 -0.61 4.55 -1.06
N ARG A 127 -0.91 5.80 -1.44
CA ARG A 127 -1.64 6.75 -0.58
C ARG A 127 -3.07 6.29 -0.29
N GLY A 128 -3.80 5.83 -1.30
CA GLY A 128 -5.16 5.32 -1.14
C GLY A 128 -5.23 4.07 -0.26
N GLY A 129 -4.24 3.19 -0.33
CA GLY A 129 -4.12 2.03 0.54
C GLY A 129 -3.76 2.38 1.98
N VAL A 130 -2.90 3.37 2.20
CA VAL A 130 -2.66 3.93 3.54
C VAL A 130 -3.96 4.49 4.13
N ASP A 131 -4.77 5.16 3.31
CA ASP A 131 -6.07 5.67 3.72
C ASP A 131 -7.02 4.53 4.15
N VAL A 132 -7.14 3.47 3.35
CA VAL A 132 -7.95 2.28 3.68
C VAL A 132 -7.46 1.59 4.95
N LEU A 133 -6.15 1.32 5.06
CA LEU A 133 -5.57 0.66 6.23
C LEU A 133 -5.83 1.45 7.51
N TYR A 134 -5.67 2.78 7.46
CA TYR A 134 -5.94 3.63 8.61
C TYR A 134 -7.42 3.63 9.00
N GLU A 135 -8.33 3.83 8.04
CA GLU A 135 -9.78 3.84 8.24
C GLU A 135 -10.28 2.51 8.84
N LYS A 136 -9.72 1.38 8.38
CA LYS A 136 -10.13 0.04 8.82
C LYS A 136 -9.53 -0.35 10.18
N LEU A 137 -8.25 -0.07 10.40
CA LEU A 137 -7.48 -0.64 11.52
C LEU A 137 -7.24 0.34 12.68
N ILE A 138 -7.27 1.66 12.44
CA ILE A 138 -6.89 2.67 13.43
C ILE A 138 -8.06 3.56 13.80
N GLU A 139 -8.85 4.02 12.82
CA GLU A 139 -9.87 5.03 13.05
C GLU A 139 -10.96 4.55 14.02
N GLY A 140 -11.17 5.34 15.08
CA GLY A 140 -12.15 5.05 16.12
C GLY A 140 -11.76 3.95 17.11
N VAL A 141 -10.52 3.43 17.04
CA VAL A 141 -10.03 2.44 18.00
C VAL A 141 -9.54 3.12 19.28
N SER A 142 -9.92 2.58 20.44
CA SER A 142 -9.59 3.15 21.76
C SER A 142 -8.96 2.15 22.74
N SER A 143 -8.94 0.85 22.41
CA SER A 143 -8.40 -0.20 23.28
C SER A 143 -7.61 -1.27 22.51
N PRO A 144 -6.64 -1.96 23.13
CA PRO A 144 -5.88 -3.05 22.50
C PRO A 144 -6.75 -4.17 21.90
N ASP A 145 -7.83 -4.57 22.57
CA ASP A 145 -8.71 -5.64 22.11
C ASP A 145 -9.48 -5.26 20.83
N GLU A 146 -9.80 -3.98 20.67
CA GLU A 146 -10.42 -3.45 19.45
C GLU A 146 -9.46 -3.52 18.25
N TYR A 147 -8.15 -3.30 18.43
CA TYR A 147 -7.18 -3.47 17.33
C TYR A 147 -7.18 -4.89 16.78
N VAL A 148 -7.21 -5.89 17.68
CA VAL A 148 -7.24 -7.31 17.29
C VAL A 148 -8.53 -7.63 16.55
N THR A 149 -9.67 -7.14 17.06
CA THR A 149 -10.98 -7.31 16.42
C THR A 149 -10.99 -6.68 15.02
N ARG A 150 -10.53 -5.44 14.87
CA ARG A 150 -10.47 -4.75 13.58
C ARG A 150 -9.53 -5.42 12.59
N LEU A 151 -8.41 -5.97 13.06
CA LEU A 151 -7.49 -6.73 12.22
C LEU A 151 -8.15 -8.01 11.71
N TYR A 152 -8.86 -8.73 12.58
CA TYR A 152 -9.62 -9.91 12.21
C TYR A 152 -10.69 -9.59 11.17
N ASP A 153 -11.54 -8.60 11.44
CA ASP A 153 -12.61 -8.16 10.55
C ASP A 153 -12.05 -7.74 9.17
N PHE A 154 -10.91 -7.03 9.16
CA PHE A 154 -10.27 -6.62 7.92
C PHE A 154 -9.74 -7.81 7.10
N ILE A 155 -9.13 -8.80 7.75
CA ILE A 155 -8.62 -10.01 7.08
C ILE A 155 -9.77 -10.84 6.53
N GLU A 156 -10.85 -11.01 7.30
CA GLU A 156 -12.06 -11.73 6.86
C GLU A 156 -12.70 -11.02 5.66
N GLU A 157 -12.94 -9.71 5.76
CA GLU A 157 -13.45 -8.91 4.62
C GLU A 157 -12.54 -9.01 3.39
N PHE A 158 -11.22 -8.96 3.58
CA PHE A 158 -10.26 -9.06 2.47
C PHE A 158 -10.34 -10.44 1.80
N GLN A 159 -10.42 -11.50 2.60
CA GLN A 159 -10.52 -12.88 2.13
C GLN A 159 -11.81 -13.07 1.33
N GLU A 160 -12.96 -12.68 1.89
CA GLU A 160 -14.27 -12.78 1.25
C GLU A 160 -14.32 -12.00 -0.08
N LYS A 161 -13.73 -10.81 -0.13
CA LYS A 161 -13.81 -9.94 -1.31
C LYS A 161 -12.89 -10.35 -2.44
N PHE A 162 -11.68 -10.80 -2.13
CA PHE A 162 -10.62 -10.90 -3.13
C PHE A 162 -10.07 -12.31 -3.34
N ASN A 163 -10.28 -13.22 -2.40
CA ASN A 163 -9.63 -14.53 -2.44
C ASN A 163 -10.63 -15.69 -2.55
N ASP A 164 -11.81 -15.59 -1.94
CA ASP A 164 -12.78 -16.71 -1.90
C ASP A 164 -13.33 -17.10 -3.28
N GLU A 165 -13.39 -16.15 -4.22
CA GLU A 165 -13.79 -16.43 -5.60
C GLU A 165 -12.64 -17.01 -6.47
N ILE A 166 -11.40 -17.02 -5.96
CA ILE A 166 -10.22 -17.50 -6.70
C ILE A 166 -9.86 -18.90 -6.21
N SER A 167 -10.43 -19.94 -6.83
CA SER A 167 -10.02 -21.31 -6.55
C SER A 167 -8.69 -21.65 -7.20
N SER A 168 -7.86 -22.46 -6.53
CA SER A 168 -6.68 -23.10 -7.13
C SER A 168 -7.01 -23.83 -8.44
N ASP A 169 -8.22 -24.41 -8.54
CA ASP A 169 -8.68 -25.07 -9.76
C ASP A 169 -8.92 -24.08 -10.91
N ASP A 170 -9.34 -22.84 -10.61
CA ASP A 170 -9.53 -21.80 -11.62
C ASP A 170 -8.20 -21.24 -12.11
N ILE A 171 -7.21 -21.12 -11.22
CA ILE A 171 -5.83 -20.81 -11.60
C ILE A 171 -5.25 -21.94 -12.49
N LEU A 172 -5.44 -23.21 -12.11
CA LEU A 172 -4.96 -24.35 -12.88
C LEU A 172 -5.59 -24.43 -14.28
N LYS A 173 -6.87 -24.06 -14.43
CA LYS A 173 -7.54 -23.94 -15.75
C LYS A 173 -6.87 -22.89 -16.64
N LEU A 174 -6.34 -21.80 -16.08
CA LEU A 174 -5.61 -20.78 -16.86
C LEU A 174 -4.23 -21.26 -17.32
N CYS A 175 -3.64 -22.25 -16.63
CA CYS A 175 -2.34 -22.83 -16.95
C CYS A 175 -2.41 -24.06 -17.87
N SER A 176 -3.59 -24.66 -18.03
CA SER A 176 -3.78 -25.85 -18.87
C SER A 176 -4.17 -25.42 -20.29
N LYS A 177 -3.21 -25.53 -21.21
CA LYS A 177 -3.43 -25.52 -22.67
C LYS A 177 -3.47 -26.96 -23.20
#